data_AF-A0A1N7D465-F1
#
_entry.id   AF-A0A1N7D465-F1
#
_cell.length_a   1.000
_cell.length_b   1.000
_cell.length_c   1.000
_cell.angle_alpha   90.00
_cell.angle_beta   90.00
_cell.angle_gamma   90.00
#
_symmetry.space_group_name_H-M   'P 1'
#
loop_
_entity.id
_entity.type
_entity.pdbx_description
1 polymer ?
#
loop_
_entity_poly.entity_id
_entity_poly.type
_entity_poly.pdbx_seq_one_letter_code
_entity_poly.pdbx_strand_id
1 'polypeptide(L)'
;MFRRLRAATTVAAAVAATASAVLVASPAQASPSDCLSYLAGAGYPETTAKRMACERAASGEIGGYVFCYDVLRETGVSAAHAAEACDRADGVWAASAGAGSADR
;
A
#
# COMPACT_ATOMS: atom_id res chain seq x y z
N MET A 1 -23.83 7.07 -71.62
CA MET A 1 -23.74 5.59 -71.63
C MET A 1 -23.33 5.13 -70.25
N PHE A 2 -24.28 4.74 -69.40
CA PHE A 2 -24.02 4.31 -68.02
C PHE A 2 -23.48 2.88 -68.01
N ARG A 3 -22.29 2.69 -67.43
CA ARG A 3 -21.75 1.35 -67.17
C ARG A 3 -21.25 1.25 -65.72
N ARG A 4 -22.21 0.88 -64.87
CA ARG A 4 -22.18 -0.25 -63.93
C ARG A 4 -20.94 -0.45 -63.03
N LEU A 5 -21.27 -0.43 -61.74
CA LEU A 5 -21.05 -1.48 -60.73
C LEU A 5 -19.74 -1.48 -59.91
N ARG A 6 -19.94 -1.23 -58.61
CA ARG A 6 -19.65 -2.09 -57.44
C ARG A 6 -18.78 -1.43 -56.36
N ALA A 7 -19.50 -1.13 -55.26
CA ALA A 7 -19.14 -1.33 -53.86
C ALA A 7 -17.67 -1.62 -53.51
N ALA A 8 -17.11 -0.77 -52.66
CA ALA A 8 -16.12 -1.17 -51.67
C ALA A 8 -16.31 -0.30 -50.43
N THR A 9 -17.22 -0.74 -49.56
CA THR A 9 -17.24 -0.35 -48.15
C THR A 9 -15.97 -0.85 -47.50
N THR A 10 -14.99 0.02 -47.26
CA THR A 10 -13.86 -0.27 -46.38
C THR A 10 -14.08 0.46 -45.07
N VAL A 11 -14.72 -0.25 -44.12
CA VAL A 11 -14.73 0.14 -42.71
C VAL A 11 -13.30 -0.02 -42.20
N ALA A 12 -12.53 1.07 -42.19
CA ALA A 12 -11.25 1.11 -41.49
C ALA A 12 -11.55 1.29 -39.99
N ALA A 13 -11.81 0.19 -39.29
CA ALA A 13 -11.80 0.16 -37.84
C ALA A 13 -10.35 0.33 -37.37
N ALA A 14 -9.96 1.57 -37.05
CA ALA A 14 -8.73 1.82 -36.33
C ALA A 14 -8.92 1.30 -34.89
N VAL A 15 -8.34 0.14 -34.61
CA VAL A 15 -8.27 -0.46 -33.29
C VAL A 15 -7.49 0.50 -32.40
N ALA A 16 -8.17 1.16 -31.46
CA ALA A 16 -7.53 1.90 -30.39
C ALA A 16 -6.79 0.90 -29.51
N ALA A 17 -5.50 0.71 -29.77
CA ALA A 17 -4.61 0.00 -28.87
C ALA A 17 -4.38 0.90 -27.65
N THR A 18 -5.31 0.90 -26.71
CA THR A 18 -5.04 1.36 -25.35
C THR A 18 -4.07 0.37 -24.75
N ALA A 19 -2.77 0.61 -24.93
CA ALA A 19 -1.75 0.00 -24.11
C ALA A 19 -1.99 0.48 -22.68
N SER A 20 -2.79 -0.27 -21.93
CA SER A 20 -2.94 -0.08 -20.51
C SER A 20 -1.56 -0.29 -19.91
N ALA A 21 -0.88 0.81 -19.60
CA ALA A 21 0.32 0.79 -18.79
C ALA A 21 -0.10 0.11 -17.48
N VAL A 22 0.25 -1.16 -17.34
CA VAL A 22 0.11 -1.88 -16.08
C VAL A 22 1.16 -1.24 -15.18
N LEU A 23 0.74 -0.19 -14.48
CA LEU A 23 1.46 0.36 -13.35
C LEU A 23 1.56 -0.78 -12.36
N VAL A 24 2.69 -1.48 -12.38
CA VAL A 24 3.11 -2.33 -11.29
C VAL A 24 3.27 -1.38 -10.12
N ALA A 25 2.22 -1.24 -9.31
CA ALA A 25 2.38 -0.73 -7.96
C ALA A 25 3.36 -1.71 -7.30
N SER A 26 4.64 -1.31 -7.23
CA SER A 26 5.59 -1.96 -6.33
C SER A 26 4.87 -2.11 -5.00
N PRO A 27 4.95 -3.27 -4.31
CA PRO A 27 4.31 -3.42 -3.01
C PRO A 27 4.76 -2.21 -2.19
N ALA A 28 3.83 -1.29 -1.95
CA ALA A 28 4.09 -0.04 -1.26
C ALA A 28 4.58 -0.50 0.10
N GLN A 29 5.88 -0.36 0.29
CA GLN A 29 6.66 -1.06 1.30
C GLN A 29 5.90 -0.89 2.60
N ALA A 30 5.51 -2.00 3.22
CA ALA A 30 4.96 -1.99 4.57
C ALA A 30 6.00 -1.23 5.42
N SER A 31 5.73 0.03 5.72
CA SER A 31 6.80 1.00 5.98
C SER A 31 6.97 1.10 7.48
N PRO A 32 8.12 0.68 8.04
CA PRO A 32 8.37 0.91 9.47
C PRO A 32 8.29 2.40 9.83
N SER A 33 8.48 3.28 8.83
CA SER A 33 8.26 4.72 8.91
C SER A 33 6.83 5.13 9.30
N ASP A 34 5.79 4.44 8.84
CA ASP A 34 4.40 4.77 9.18
C ASP A 34 4.10 4.46 10.66
N CYS A 35 4.64 3.36 11.16
CA CYS A 35 4.60 2.98 12.57
C CYS A 35 5.32 4.02 13.44
N LEU A 36 6.54 4.41 13.07
CA LEU A 36 7.30 5.42 13.81
C LEU A 36 6.65 6.81 13.78
N SER A 37 6.14 7.22 12.62
CA SER A 37 5.46 8.52 12.46
C SER A 37 4.19 8.59 13.30
N TYR A 38 3.42 7.49 13.35
CA TYR A 38 2.26 7.38 14.21
C TYR A 38 2.63 7.47 15.69
N LEU A 39 3.64 6.73 16.13
CA LEU A 39 4.11 6.77 17.51
C LEU A 39 4.58 8.17 17.92
N ALA A 40 5.36 8.83 17.07
CA ALA A 40 5.82 10.21 17.31
C ALA A 40 4.64 11.20 17.39
N GLY A 41 3.67 11.09 16.49
CA GLY A 41 2.45 11.91 16.50
C GLY A 41 1.57 11.66 17.73
N ALA A 42 1.58 10.45 18.26
CA ALA A 42 0.89 10.08 19.51
C ALA A 42 1.68 10.45 20.78
N GLY A 43 2.85 11.09 20.66
CA GLY A 43 3.66 11.53 21.80
C GLY A 43 4.61 10.48 22.35
N TYR A 44 4.78 9.35 21.66
CA TYR A 44 5.76 8.33 22.02
C TYR A 44 7.09 8.62 21.34
N PRO A 45 8.17 8.91 22.10
CA PRO A 45 9.47 9.17 21.52
C PRO A 45 10.00 7.93 20.81
N GLU A 46 10.64 8.14 19.68
CA GLU A 46 11.30 7.09 18.92
C GLU A 46 12.50 6.55 19.70
N THR A 47 12.56 5.23 19.86
CA THR A 47 13.68 4.53 20.50
C THR A 47 14.14 3.40 19.60
N THR A 48 15.35 2.89 19.82
CA THR A 48 15.89 1.74 19.07
C THR A 48 14.96 0.53 19.17
N ALA A 49 14.36 0.27 20.34
CA ALA A 49 13.41 -0.82 20.53
C ALA A 49 12.14 -0.65 19.68
N LYS A 50 11.57 0.56 19.65
CA LYS A 50 10.39 0.87 18.82
C LYS A 50 10.69 0.76 17.33
N ARG A 51 11.88 1.20 16.89
CA ARG A 51 12.33 1.03 15.50
C ARG A 51 12.40 -0.44 15.12
N MET A 52 13.08 -1.27 15.93
CA MET A 52 13.19 -2.70 15.66
C MET A 52 11.82 -3.40 15.66
N ALA A 53 10.90 -3.00 16.55
CA ALA A 53 9.53 -3.50 16.58
C ALA A 53 8.80 -3.22 15.26
N CYS A 54 8.84 -1.97 14.79
CA CYS A 54 8.22 -1.57 13.53
C CYS A 54 8.86 -2.29 12.32
N GLU A 55 10.20 -2.43 12.29
CA GLU A 55 10.92 -3.16 11.23
C GLU A 55 10.55 -4.63 11.18
N ARG A 56 10.35 -5.25 12.35
CA ARG A 56 9.92 -6.66 12.44
C ARG A 56 8.48 -6.86 11.98
N ALA A 57 7.57 -5.93 12.28
CA ALA A 57 6.22 -5.97 11.71
C ALA A 57 6.25 -5.79 10.18
N ALA A 58 7.10 -4.89 9.68
CA ALA A 58 7.28 -4.64 8.25
C ALA A 58 7.96 -5.79 7.49
N SER A 59 8.66 -6.71 8.17
CA SER A 59 9.42 -7.77 7.50
C SER A 59 8.55 -8.89 6.90
N GLY A 60 7.26 -8.96 7.27
CA GLY A 60 6.35 -10.02 6.85
C GLY A 60 6.69 -11.39 7.46
N GLU A 61 7.59 -11.44 8.44
CA GLU A 61 7.92 -12.68 9.14
C GLU A 61 6.78 -13.12 10.05
N ILE A 62 6.58 -14.44 10.15
CA ILE A 62 5.58 -15.02 11.03
C ILE A 62 5.88 -14.57 12.48
N GLY A 63 4.90 -13.92 13.10
CA GLY A 63 5.03 -13.36 14.45
C GLY A 63 5.62 -11.95 14.51
N GLY A 64 5.91 -11.30 13.39
CA GLY A 64 6.39 -9.92 13.33
C GLY A 64 5.43 -8.93 14.03
N TYR A 65 4.13 -9.08 13.79
CA TYR A 65 3.08 -8.33 14.48
C TYR A 65 3.11 -8.54 16.00
N VAL A 66 3.16 -9.80 16.46
CA VAL A 66 3.14 -10.13 17.91
C VAL A 66 4.38 -9.54 18.59
N PHE A 67 5.56 -9.71 17.99
CA PHE A 67 6.79 -9.11 18.47
C PHE A 67 6.69 -7.58 18.54
N CYS A 68 6.14 -6.95 17.49
CA CYS A 68 5.93 -5.51 17.48
C CYS A 68 5.03 -5.07 18.64
N TYR A 69 3.89 -5.72 18.80
CA TYR A 69 2.91 -5.39 19.83
C TYR A 69 3.49 -5.51 21.25
N ASP A 70 4.22 -6.59 21.54
CA ASP A 70 4.80 -6.83 22.86
C ASP A 70 5.92 -5.84 23.17
N VAL A 71 6.85 -5.61 22.24
CA VAL A 71 7.96 -4.65 22.44
C VAL A 71 7.44 -3.23 22.61
N LEU A 72 6.45 -2.81 21.82
CA LEU A 72 5.87 -1.47 21.99
C LEU A 72 5.25 -1.30 23.37
N ARG A 73 4.53 -2.31 23.87
CA ARG A 73 3.94 -2.27 25.22
C ARG A 73 5.00 -2.25 26.33
N GLU A 74 6.07 -3.02 26.19
CA GLU A 74 7.20 -3.00 27.13
C GLU A 74 7.89 -1.64 27.18
N THR A 75 7.89 -0.90 26.06
CA THR A 75 8.42 0.48 25.99
C THR A 75 7.45 1.56 26.48
N GLY A 76 6.32 1.16 27.09
CA GLY A 76 5.32 2.07 27.66
C GLY A 76 4.31 2.62 26.66
N VAL A 77 4.23 2.07 25.45
CA VAL A 77 3.16 2.39 24.51
C VAL A 77 1.87 1.72 24.98
N SER A 78 0.75 2.44 24.97
CA SER A 78 -0.53 1.83 25.31
C SER A 78 -0.91 0.72 24.31
N ALA A 79 -1.67 -0.28 24.76
CA ALA A 79 -2.08 -1.39 23.90
C ALA A 79 -2.77 -0.95 22.60
N ALA A 80 -3.63 0.07 22.67
CA ALA A 80 -4.32 0.62 21.51
C ALA A 80 -3.35 1.27 20.51
N HIS A 81 -2.39 2.07 21.00
CA HIS A 81 -1.37 2.68 20.15
C HIS A 81 -0.37 1.65 19.61
N ALA A 82 -0.07 0.60 20.36
CA ALA A 82 0.81 -0.49 19.92
C ALA A 82 0.17 -1.26 18.76
N ALA A 83 -1.09 -1.69 18.89
CA ALA A 83 -1.81 -2.40 17.82
C ALA A 83 -1.89 -1.58 16.54
N GLU A 84 -2.34 -0.31 16.64
CA GLU A 84 -2.46 0.59 15.51
C GLU A 84 -1.11 0.86 14.83
N ALA A 85 -0.02 1.01 15.60
CA ALA A 85 1.31 1.20 15.04
C ALA A 85 1.78 -0.05 14.27
N CYS A 86 1.54 -1.24 14.80
CA CYS A 86 1.94 -2.50 14.17
C CYS A 86 1.11 -2.80 12.91
N ASP A 87 -0.19 -2.50 12.89
CA ASP A 87 -1.05 -2.63 11.70
C ASP A 87 -0.59 -1.71 10.55
N ARG A 88 -0.11 -0.51 10.89
CA ARG A 88 0.48 0.42 9.93
C ARG A 88 1.81 -0.08 9.37
N ALA A 89 2.61 -0.76 10.19
CA ALA A 89 3.88 -1.38 9.74
C ALA A 89 3.67 -2.65 8.92
N ASP A 90 2.70 -3.50 9.24
CA ASP A 90 2.43 -4.79 8.58
C ASP A 90 1.85 -4.61 7.15
N GLY A 91 1.37 -3.40 6.83
CA GLY A 91 0.95 -3.04 5.47
C GLY A 91 -0.50 -3.40 5.13
N VAL A 92 -1.26 -4.02 6.05
CA VAL A 92 -2.72 -4.21 5.93
C VAL A 92 -3.44 -2.87 5.72
N TRP A 93 -2.93 -1.79 6.32
CA TRP A 93 -3.42 -0.41 6.13
C TRP A 93 -3.23 0.11 4.70
N ALA A 94 -2.15 -0.28 4.01
CA ALA A 94 -1.81 0.24 2.68
C ALA A 94 -2.69 -0.39 1.61
N ALA A 95 -3.04 -1.66 1.80
CA ALA A 95 -4.02 -2.37 0.98
C ALA A 95 -5.44 -1.76 1.08
N SER A 96 -5.78 -1.13 2.21
CA SER A 96 -7.06 -0.45 2.42
C SER A 96 -7.05 1.02 1.98
N ALA A 97 -5.93 1.74 2.11
CA ALA A 97 -5.78 3.11 1.62
C ALA A 97 -5.67 3.22 0.07
N GLY A 98 -5.14 2.18 -0.59
CA GLY A 98 -5.05 2.10 -2.06
C GLY A 98 -6.40 2.00 -2.77
N ALA A 99 -7.47 1.60 -2.08
CA ALA A 99 -8.82 1.59 -2.62
C ALA A 99 -9.51 2.98 -2.60
N GLY A 100 -8.93 3.97 -1.92
CA GLY A 100 -9.55 5.28 -1.68
C GLY A 100 -8.95 6.49 -2.41
N SER A 101 -7.91 6.31 -3.24
CA SER A 101 -7.21 7.44 -3.87
C SER A 101 -7.65 7.75 -5.32
N ALA A 102 -8.77 7.19 -5.77
CA ALA A 102 -9.30 7.40 -7.13
C ALA A 102 -10.46 8.44 -7.21
N ASP A 103 -10.65 9.27 -6.18
CA ASP A 103 -11.70 10.30 -6.18
C ASP A 103 -11.14 11.65 -5.69
N ARG A 104 -10.46 12.37 -6.58
CA ARG A 104 -10.42 13.85 -6.66
C ARG A 104 -10.08 14.31 -8.07
#